data_AF-A0A7S3EQC4-F1
#
_entry.id   AF-A0A7S3EQC4-F1
#
_cell.length_a   1.000
_cell.length_b   1.000
_cell.length_c   1.000
_cell.angle_alpha   90.00
_cell.angle_beta   90.00
_cell.angle_gamma   90.00
#
_symmetry.space_group_name_H-M   'P 1'
#
loop_
_entity.id
_entity.type
_entity.pdbx_description
1 polymer ?
#
loop_
_entity_poly.entity_id
_entity_poly.type
_entity_poly.pdbx_seq_one_letter_code
_entity_poly.pdbx_strand_id
1 'polypeptide(L)'
;EWDVLEFCGGHSNIAAVRPGDECSLRVRYHAQWHYNGADYCPGCIVQLYYGLGDVFSQGVVEHAIHDHRGTSSVAFAAPLTPGIYYITQTIDLQYNYRPLTQRGQHPNSHQNAVAVLRVLPTAWEEAAFPLLPPEWQAQIRALLCLWRRSEEESPLFCKLPLFCLYQIFGHLLAVQPIPSHHLPI
;
A
#
# COMPACT_ATOMS: atom_id res chain seq x y z
N GLU A 1 1.16 15.76 -10.13
CA GLU A 1 0.80 15.57 -8.73
C GLU A 1 -0.32 14.55 -8.60
N TRP A 2 -0.28 13.72 -7.55
CA TRP A 2 -1.30 12.75 -7.21
C TRP A 2 -1.76 12.99 -5.78
N ASP A 3 -3.07 12.94 -5.58
CA ASP A 3 -3.73 13.13 -4.29
C ASP A 3 -4.67 11.95 -4.06
N VAL A 4 -4.44 11.21 -2.97
CA VAL A 4 -5.24 10.04 -2.60
C VAL A 4 -6.49 10.52 -1.87
N LEU A 5 -7.65 10.38 -2.51
CA LEU A 5 -8.92 10.81 -1.95
C LEU A 5 -9.53 9.74 -1.04
N GLU A 6 -9.43 8.47 -1.47
CA GLU A 6 -9.96 7.32 -0.76
C GLU A 6 -9.07 6.09 -1.03
N PHE A 7 -8.79 5.30 -0.01
CA PHE A 7 -8.00 4.09 -0.14
C PHE A 7 -8.46 3.01 0.86
N CYS A 8 -8.93 1.88 0.33
CA CYS A 8 -9.50 0.75 1.07
C CYS A 8 -10.53 1.21 2.13
N GLY A 9 -11.42 2.14 1.78
CA GLY A 9 -12.44 2.71 2.66
C GLY A 9 -11.95 3.78 3.66
N GLY A 10 -10.66 4.13 3.63
CA GLY A 10 -10.08 5.22 4.41
C GLY A 10 -9.76 6.47 3.56
N HIS A 11 -9.35 7.56 4.22
CA HIS A 11 -8.89 8.81 3.57
C HIS A 11 -7.37 9.02 3.75
N SER A 12 -6.62 7.92 3.87
CA SER A 12 -5.16 7.91 4.07
C SER A 12 -4.50 7.35 2.81
N ASN A 13 -3.27 7.75 2.53
CA ASN A 13 -2.44 7.12 1.49
C ASN A 13 -1.78 5.82 1.96
N ILE A 14 -2.05 5.39 3.18
CA ILE A 14 -1.62 4.12 3.74
C ILE A 14 -2.87 3.33 4.14
N ALA A 15 -2.96 2.09 3.67
CA ALA A 15 -4.00 1.15 4.07
C ALA A 15 -3.36 -0.16 4.52
N ALA A 16 -3.99 -0.82 5.50
CA ALA A 16 -3.59 -2.12 5.96
C ALA A 16 -4.78 -3.08 5.84
N VAL A 17 -4.56 -4.20 5.16
CA VAL A 17 -5.60 -5.14 4.76
C VAL A 17 -5.10 -6.57 4.86
N ARG A 18 -6.03 -7.52 4.77
CA ARG A 18 -5.69 -8.94 4.74
C ARG A 18 -5.42 -9.41 3.30
N PRO A 19 -4.71 -10.54 3.15
CA PRO A 19 -4.56 -11.22 1.88
C PRO A 19 -5.92 -11.43 1.18
N GLY A 20 -6.05 -10.92 -0.05
CA GLY A 20 -7.26 -11.09 -0.85
C GLY A 20 -8.44 -10.18 -0.50
N ASP A 21 -8.32 -9.27 0.49
CA ASP A 21 -9.36 -8.30 0.77
C ASP A 21 -9.64 -7.43 -0.47
N GLU A 22 -10.92 -7.15 -0.72
CA GLU A 22 -11.34 -6.19 -1.74
C GLU A 22 -11.02 -4.76 -1.28
N CYS A 23 -10.26 -4.04 -2.10
CA CYS A 23 -9.84 -2.67 -1.88
C CYS A 23 -10.29 -1.78 -3.04
N SER A 24 -10.53 -0.50 -2.73
CA SER A 24 -10.70 0.56 -3.70
C SER A 24 -9.58 1.59 -3.55
N LEU A 25 -9.17 2.21 -4.65
CA LEU A 25 -8.32 3.40 -4.64
C LEU A 25 -8.97 4.46 -5.51
N ARG A 26 -9.21 5.64 -4.94
CA ARG A 26 -9.64 6.84 -5.64
C ARG A 26 -8.58 7.91 -5.53
N VAL A 27 -8.10 8.38 -6.67
CA VAL A 27 -7.06 9.40 -6.76
C VAL A 27 -7.53 10.58 -7.58
N ARG A 28 -7.10 11.77 -7.19
CA ARG A 28 -7.09 12.97 -8.02
C ARG A 28 -5.70 13.12 -8.61
N TYR A 29 -5.63 13.48 -9.89
CA TYR A 29 -4.37 13.76 -10.55
C TYR A 29 -4.39 15.15 -11.15
N HIS A 30 -3.21 15.77 -11.16
CA HIS A 30 -2.92 17.00 -11.86
C HIS A 30 -1.58 16.86 -12.57
N ALA A 31 -1.64 16.69 -13.89
CA ALA A 31 -0.52 16.48 -14.77
C ALA A 31 -0.08 17.80 -15.38
N GLN A 32 1.08 18.31 -14.96
CA GLN A 32 1.69 19.48 -15.57
C GLN A 32 2.98 19.06 -16.27
N TRP A 33 3.10 19.45 -17.53
CA TRP A 33 4.33 19.24 -18.28
C TRP A 33 5.20 20.49 -18.22
N HIS A 34 6.38 20.35 -17.61
CA HIS A 34 7.41 21.39 -17.60
C HIS A 34 8.51 21.00 -18.58
N TYR A 35 8.40 21.48 -19.81
CA TYR A 35 9.39 21.23 -20.85
C TYR A 35 10.77 21.77 -20.43
N ASN A 36 11.76 20.89 -20.33
CA ASN A 36 13.13 21.21 -19.93
C ASN A 36 14.13 21.22 -21.11
N GLY A 37 13.65 21.05 -22.36
CA GLY A 37 14.49 20.98 -23.56
C GLY A 37 15.11 19.61 -23.86
N ALA A 38 15.28 18.74 -22.86
CA ALA A 38 15.83 17.40 -23.02
C ALA A 38 14.76 16.34 -23.35
N ASP A 39 13.52 16.56 -22.91
CA ASP A 39 12.41 15.62 -23.04
C ASP A 39 11.59 15.84 -24.33
N TYR A 40 12.24 16.26 -25.42
CA TYR A 40 11.57 16.57 -26.69
C TYR A 40 11.13 15.31 -27.44
N CYS A 41 9.82 15.09 -27.53
CA CYS A 41 9.18 14.01 -28.28
C CYS A 41 8.11 14.60 -29.22
N PRO A 42 8.49 15.03 -30.44
CA PRO A 42 7.56 15.70 -31.35
C PRO A 42 6.40 14.79 -31.72
N GLY A 43 5.16 15.22 -31.46
CA GLY A 43 3.94 14.47 -31.81
C GLY A 43 3.56 13.34 -30.85
N CYS A 44 4.30 13.17 -29.76
CA CYS A 44 3.96 12.19 -28.72
C CYS A 44 2.83 12.71 -27.82
N ILE A 45 1.99 11.79 -27.35
CA ILE A 45 1.04 12.02 -26.26
C ILE A 45 1.67 11.65 -24.92
N VAL A 46 1.29 12.34 -23.85
CA VAL A 46 1.66 12.00 -22.48
C VAL A 46 0.67 10.96 -21.97
N GLN A 47 1.20 9.87 -21.45
CA GLN A 47 0.42 8.86 -20.77
C GLN A 47 0.86 8.75 -19.33
N LEU A 48 -0.10 8.95 -18.42
CA LEU A 48 0.11 8.80 -16.99
C LEU A 48 -0.58 7.56 -16.48
N TYR A 49 0.15 6.81 -15.67
CA TYR A 49 -0.30 5.54 -15.12
C TYR A 49 -0.07 5.48 -13.63
N TYR A 50 -0.93 4.73 -12.94
CA TYR A 50 -0.69 4.27 -11.58
C TYR A 50 -1.05 2.79 -11.47
N GLY A 51 -0.40 2.09 -10.55
CA GLY A 51 -0.59 0.65 -10.43
C GLY A 51 0.16 0.03 -9.28
N LEU A 52 -0.14 -1.25 -9.05
CA LEU A 52 0.35 -2.04 -7.93
C LEU A 52 0.95 -3.35 -8.45
N GLY A 53 2.27 -3.39 -8.68
CA GLY A 53 2.95 -4.59 -9.18
C GLY A 53 2.20 -5.27 -10.34
N ASP A 54 1.92 -6.55 -10.16
CA ASP A 54 1.15 -7.38 -11.10
C ASP A 54 -0.37 -7.43 -10.77
N VAL A 55 -0.86 -6.61 -9.84
CA VAL A 55 -2.27 -6.58 -9.41
C VAL A 55 -3.12 -5.76 -10.37
N PHE A 56 -2.73 -4.51 -10.63
CA PHE A 56 -3.41 -3.64 -11.58
C PHE A 56 -2.48 -2.56 -12.12
N SER A 57 -2.84 -2.01 -13.28
CA SER A 57 -2.24 -0.80 -13.84
C SER A 57 -3.33 -0.02 -14.58
N GLN A 58 -3.46 1.27 -14.28
CA GLN A 58 -4.53 2.14 -14.77
C GLN A 58 -3.94 3.39 -15.41
N GLY A 59 -4.32 3.66 -16.66
CA GLY A 59 -4.01 4.91 -17.36
C GLY A 59 -5.05 5.99 -17.08
N VAL A 60 -4.62 7.23 -16.92
CA VAL A 60 -5.49 8.38 -16.59
C VAL A 60 -5.35 9.58 -17.53
N VAL A 61 -4.30 9.64 -18.35
CA VAL A 61 -4.12 10.67 -19.39
C VAL A 61 -3.75 9.98 -20.69
N GLU A 62 -4.36 10.42 -21.80
CA GLU A 62 -4.18 9.88 -23.16
C GLU A 62 -4.14 10.98 -24.23
N HIS A 63 -3.59 12.15 -23.89
CA HIS A 63 -3.73 13.36 -24.71
C HIS A 63 -2.39 14.02 -24.99
N ALA A 64 -2.42 15.04 -25.85
CA ALA A 64 -1.26 15.88 -26.16
C ALA A 64 -0.65 16.49 -24.88
N ILE A 65 0.60 16.92 -25.00
CA ILE A 65 1.42 17.48 -23.93
C ILE A 65 0.85 18.84 -23.45
N HIS A 66 -0.05 18.84 -22.46
CA HIS A 66 -0.61 20.04 -21.82
C HIS A 66 -1.11 19.75 -20.39
N ASP A 67 -1.65 20.76 -19.70
CA ASP A 67 -2.22 20.61 -18.34
C ASP A 67 -3.46 19.70 -18.36
N HIS A 68 -3.43 18.61 -17.57
CA HIS A 68 -4.56 17.70 -17.42
C HIS A 68 -4.92 17.48 -15.96
N ARG A 69 -6.22 17.46 -15.66
CA ARG A 69 -6.73 17.22 -14.30
C ARG A 69 -7.91 16.28 -14.35
N GLY A 70 -8.02 15.43 -13.34
CA GLY A 70 -9.16 14.54 -13.22
C GLY A 70 -9.12 13.69 -11.96
N THR A 71 -10.03 12.73 -11.92
CA THR A 71 -10.09 11.71 -10.88
C THR A 71 -10.17 10.33 -11.52
N SER A 72 -9.49 9.37 -10.92
CA SER A 72 -9.55 7.96 -11.32
C SER A 72 -9.87 7.09 -10.11
N SER A 73 -10.60 6.00 -10.35
CA SER A 73 -10.94 5.01 -9.35
C SER A 73 -10.65 3.61 -9.88
N VAL A 74 -10.15 2.74 -9.03
CA VAL A 74 -9.93 1.32 -9.33
C VAL A 74 -10.30 0.48 -8.12
N ALA A 75 -10.91 -0.68 -8.37
CA ALA A 75 -11.09 -1.73 -7.36
C ALA A 75 -10.15 -2.89 -7.67
N PHE A 76 -9.60 -3.51 -6.63
CA PHE A 76 -8.63 -4.60 -6.76
C PHE A 76 -8.61 -5.49 -5.50
N ALA A 77 -8.23 -6.75 -5.67
CA ALA A 77 -7.96 -7.64 -4.54
C ALA A 77 -6.53 -7.45 -4.02
N ALA A 78 -6.37 -7.35 -2.71
CA ALA A 78 -5.05 -7.24 -2.07
C ALA A 78 -4.18 -8.48 -2.38
N PRO A 79 -2.85 -8.32 -2.56
CA PRO A 79 -1.94 -9.45 -2.77
C PRO A 79 -2.10 -10.55 -1.73
N LEU A 80 -1.97 -11.82 -2.16
CA LEU A 80 -2.11 -12.96 -1.25
C LEU A 80 -0.90 -13.14 -0.32
N THR A 81 0.26 -12.61 -0.69
CA THR A 81 1.47 -12.70 0.12
C THR A 81 1.57 -11.51 1.07
N PRO A 82 1.72 -11.71 2.39
CA PRO A 82 1.93 -10.62 3.33
C PRO A 82 3.17 -9.79 2.99
N GLY A 83 3.10 -8.48 3.21
CA GLY A 83 4.20 -7.57 2.87
C GLY A 83 3.79 -6.11 2.72
N ILE A 84 4.76 -5.27 2.38
CA ILE A 84 4.53 -3.85 2.02
C ILE A 84 4.52 -3.76 0.49
N TYR A 85 3.47 -3.17 -0.04
CA TYR A 85 3.26 -2.98 -1.46
C TYR A 85 3.06 -1.50 -1.78
N TYR A 86 3.77 -1.01 -2.78
CA TYR A 86 3.70 0.38 -3.21
C TYR A 86 2.80 0.50 -4.44
N ILE A 87 1.79 1.36 -4.35
CA ILE A 87 1.07 1.82 -5.53
C ILE A 87 1.92 2.93 -6.13
N THR A 88 2.49 2.67 -7.29
CA THR A 88 3.45 3.58 -7.94
C THR A 88 2.84 4.25 -9.15
N GLN A 89 3.39 5.40 -9.52
CA GLN A 89 3.09 6.07 -10.77
C GLN A 89 4.19 5.84 -11.81
N THR A 90 3.82 5.88 -13.09
CA THR A 90 4.78 5.94 -14.21
C THR A 90 4.25 6.82 -15.33
N ILE A 91 5.16 7.28 -16.17
CA ILE A 91 4.90 8.18 -17.30
C ILE A 91 5.48 7.53 -18.55
N ASP A 92 4.74 7.60 -19.65
CA ASP A 92 5.23 7.18 -20.97
C ASP A 92 4.90 8.24 -22.03
N LEU A 93 5.77 8.34 -23.03
CA LEU A 93 5.61 9.21 -24.20
C LEU A 93 5.55 8.32 -25.44
N GLN A 94 4.38 8.27 -26.07
CA GLN A 94 4.16 7.45 -27.28
C GLN A 94 3.37 8.22 -28.32
N TYR A 95 3.46 7.80 -29.58
CA TYR A 95 2.68 8.38 -30.67
C TYR A 95 1.23 7.92 -30.71
N ASN A 96 0.88 6.85 -30.00
CA ASN A 96 -0.47 6.30 -29.93
C ASN A 96 -0.76 5.87 -28.50
N TYR A 97 -2.03 5.96 -28.09
CA TYR A 97 -2.47 5.44 -26.80
C TYR A 97 -2.30 3.92 -26.75
N ARG A 98 -1.75 3.42 -25.66
CA ARG A 98 -1.55 1.99 -25.43
C ARG A 98 -2.35 1.56 -24.20
N PRO A 99 -3.58 1.05 -24.37
CA PRO A 99 -4.34 0.51 -23.26
C PRO A 99 -3.60 -0.70 -22.66
N LEU A 100 -3.52 -0.72 -21.34
CA LEU A 100 -2.62 -1.59 -20.59
C LEU A 100 -3.13 -3.03 -20.51
N THR A 101 -2.47 -3.92 -21.25
CA THR A 101 -2.31 -5.33 -20.82
C THR A 101 -0.85 -5.74 -20.64
N GLN A 102 0.14 -4.91 -21.02
CA GLN A 102 1.54 -5.36 -21.03
C GLN A 102 2.66 -4.34 -20.75
N ARG A 103 2.45 -3.12 -20.27
CA ARG A 103 3.56 -2.30 -19.74
C ARG A 103 3.11 -1.07 -18.95
N GLY A 104 2.92 -1.28 -17.65
CA GLY A 104 3.14 -0.31 -16.59
C GLY A 104 3.90 -1.09 -15.54
N GLN A 105 5.23 -1.19 -15.68
CA GLN A 105 6.02 -1.85 -14.65
C GLN A 105 5.91 -0.96 -13.42
N HIS A 106 5.13 -1.44 -12.45
CA HIS A 106 4.98 -0.83 -11.14
C HIS A 106 5.85 -1.63 -10.18
N PRO A 107 7.20 -1.52 -10.26
CA PRO A 107 8.07 -2.26 -9.36
C PRO A 107 7.66 -1.90 -7.94
N ASN A 108 7.74 -2.88 -7.05
CA ASN A 108 7.42 -2.68 -5.65
C ASN A 108 8.53 -1.84 -4.96
N SER A 109 8.60 -0.56 -5.30
CA SER A 109 9.63 0.40 -4.91
C SER A 109 8.97 1.71 -4.47
N HIS A 110 9.52 2.30 -3.41
CA HIS A 110 9.01 3.53 -2.82
C HIS A 110 9.28 4.79 -3.67
N GLN A 111 10.22 4.74 -4.62
CA GLN A 111 10.75 5.94 -5.31
C GLN A 111 9.68 6.74 -6.06
N ASN A 112 8.61 6.09 -6.54
CA ASN A 112 7.49 6.72 -7.24
C ASN A 112 6.14 6.38 -6.60
N ALA A 113 6.11 6.08 -5.30
CA ALA A 113 4.91 5.66 -4.61
C ALA A 113 3.92 6.82 -4.42
N VAL A 114 2.66 6.57 -4.74
CA VAL A 114 1.50 7.45 -4.47
C VAL A 114 0.77 6.99 -3.21
N ALA A 115 0.73 5.67 -2.96
CA ALA A 115 0.12 5.07 -1.78
C ALA A 115 0.87 3.79 -1.35
N VAL A 116 0.66 3.36 -0.10
CA VAL A 116 1.29 2.17 0.49
C VAL A 116 0.22 1.22 1.03
N LEU A 117 0.17 0.00 0.50
CA LEU A 117 -0.66 -1.07 0.99
C LEU A 117 0.17 -2.01 1.86
N ARG A 118 -0.24 -2.21 3.11
CA ARG A 118 0.31 -3.22 4.00
C ARG A 118 -0.61 -4.43 4.02
N VAL A 119 -0.15 -5.56 3.49
CA VAL A 119 -0.85 -6.84 3.59
C VAL A 119 -0.39 -7.55 4.86
N LEU A 120 -1.33 -7.79 5.78
CA LEU A 120 -1.07 -8.38 7.09
C LEU A 120 -0.80 -9.89 7.01
N PRO A 121 0.06 -10.46 7.87
CA PRO A 121 0.20 -11.90 8.00
C PRO A 121 -1.06 -12.55 8.58
N THR A 122 -1.52 -13.66 7.98
CA THR A 122 -2.66 -14.43 8.51
C THR A 122 -2.25 -15.52 9.49
N ALA A 123 -1.10 -16.18 9.25
CA ALA A 123 -0.68 -17.36 10.02
C ALA A 123 -0.52 -17.11 11.54
N TRP A 124 0.00 -15.94 11.94
CA TRP A 124 0.09 -15.60 13.36
C TRP A 124 -1.28 -15.31 13.96
N GLU A 125 -2.14 -14.57 13.27
CA GLU A 125 -3.49 -14.29 13.77
C GLU A 125 -4.26 -15.59 13.96
N GLU A 126 -4.17 -16.51 13.00
CA GLU A 126 -4.79 -17.84 13.06
C GLU A 126 -4.26 -18.68 14.23
N ALA A 127 -2.97 -18.58 14.56
CA ALA A 127 -2.36 -19.31 15.68
C ALA A 127 -2.62 -18.65 17.04
N ALA A 128 -2.57 -17.32 17.12
CA ALA A 128 -2.60 -16.56 18.36
C ALA A 128 -4.01 -16.14 18.79
N PHE A 129 -4.90 -15.81 17.85
CA PHE A 129 -6.24 -15.33 18.21
C PHE A 129 -7.08 -16.36 18.97
N PRO A 130 -7.07 -17.68 18.65
CA PRO A 130 -7.78 -18.67 19.46
C PRO A 130 -7.32 -18.72 20.92
N LEU A 131 -6.10 -18.25 21.21
CA LEU A 131 -5.50 -18.26 22.55
C LEU A 131 -5.72 -16.94 23.31
N LEU A 132 -6.14 -15.87 22.62
CA LEU A 132 -6.27 -14.55 23.20
C LEU A 132 -7.73 -14.20 23.50
N PRO A 133 -8.01 -13.46 24.60
CA PRO A 133 -9.33 -12.91 24.84
C PRO A 133 -9.83 -12.07 23.65
N PRO A 134 -11.14 -12.11 23.30
CA PRO A 134 -11.69 -11.40 22.13
C PRO A 134 -11.38 -9.89 22.13
N GLU A 135 -11.38 -9.28 23.31
CA GLU A 135 -11.05 -7.86 23.49
C GLU A 135 -9.59 -7.52 23.11
N TRP A 136 -8.66 -8.48 23.22
CA TRP A 136 -7.25 -8.29 22.86
C TRP A 136 -7.04 -8.51 21.36
N GLN A 137 -7.79 -9.43 20.77
CA GLN A 137 -7.74 -9.67 19.31
C GLN A 137 -8.15 -8.40 18.54
N ALA A 138 -9.21 -7.72 18.96
CA ALA A 138 -9.68 -6.48 18.33
C ALA A 138 -8.62 -5.37 18.41
N GLN A 139 -7.96 -5.23 19.57
CA GLN A 139 -6.91 -4.24 19.77
C GLN A 139 -5.67 -4.55 18.94
N ILE A 140 -5.21 -5.81 18.91
CA ILE A 140 -4.07 -6.22 18.09
C ILE A 140 -4.36 -6.01 16.60
N ARG A 141 -5.57 -6.30 16.12
CA ARG A 141 -5.95 -5.95 14.75
C ARG A 141 -5.87 -4.45 14.49
N ALA A 142 -6.41 -3.62 15.39
CA ALA A 142 -6.32 -2.16 15.26
C ALA A 142 -4.87 -1.65 15.19
N LEU A 143 -3.95 -2.31 15.91
CA LEU A 143 -2.52 -2.00 15.89
C LEU A 143 -1.82 -2.45 14.62
N LEU A 144 -2.09 -3.68 14.19
CA LEU A 144 -1.56 -4.24 12.95
C LEU A 144 -2.01 -3.38 11.75
N CYS A 145 -3.24 -2.84 11.80
CA CYS A 145 -3.77 -1.95 10.78
C CYS A 145 -3.17 -0.52 10.79
N LEU A 146 -2.25 -0.21 11.70
CA LEU A 146 -1.54 1.06 11.88
C LEU A 146 -2.44 2.30 12.09
N TRP A 147 -2.51 2.71 13.36
CA TRP A 147 -2.66 4.10 13.86
C TRP A 147 -3.96 4.84 13.49
N ARG A 148 -5.08 4.38 14.05
CA ARG A 148 -6.20 5.27 14.40
C ARG A 148 -6.22 5.45 15.92
N ARG A 149 -5.41 6.38 16.44
CA ARG A 149 -5.46 6.72 17.88
C ARG A 149 -6.60 7.72 18.11
N SER A 150 -7.70 7.24 18.67
CA SER A 150 -8.47 8.01 19.65
C SER A 150 -7.68 7.99 20.96
N GLU A 151 -7.57 9.12 21.67
CA GLU A 151 -6.80 9.24 22.92
C GLU A 151 -7.34 8.34 24.06
N GLU A 152 -8.55 7.81 23.93
CA GLU A 152 -9.24 7.07 24.99
C GLU A 152 -8.74 5.62 25.19
N GLU A 153 -8.05 5.01 24.22
CA GLU A 153 -7.67 3.58 24.28
C GLU A 153 -6.22 3.30 24.69
N SER A 154 -5.47 4.34 25.05
CA SER A 154 -4.03 4.24 25.41
C SER A 154 -3.67 3.45 26.70
N PRO A 155 -4.51 3.20 27.71
CA PRO A 155 -4.04 2.61 28.97
C PRO A 155 -3.98 1.06 28.99
N LEU A 156 -4.52 0.36 27.98
CA LEU A 156 -4.58 -1.11 27.99
C LEU A 156 -3.26 -1.77 27.54
N PHE A 157 -2.48 -1.06 26.73
CA PHE A 157 -1.16 -1.52 26.28
C PHE A 157 -0.16 -1.74 27.40
N CYS A 158 -0.19 -0.86 28.39
CA CYS A 158 0.66 -0.94 29.56
C CYS A 158 0.36 -2.18 30.41
N LYS A 159 -0.76 -2.87 30.15
CA LYS A 159 -1.16 -4.10 30.84
C LYS A 159 -0.74 -5.38 30.10
N LEU A 160 -0.22 -5.27 28.87
CA LEU A 160 0.29 -6.43 28.16
C LEU A 160 1.60 -6.93 28.80
N PRO A 161 1.73 -8.23 29.08
CA PRO A 161 3.00 -8.80 29.50
C PRO A 161 4.08 -8.49 28.46
N LEU A 162 5.29 -8.16 28.92
CA LEU A 162 6.41 -7.76 28.08
C LEU A 162 6.71 -8.78 26.97
N PHE A 163 6.54 -10.09 27.25
CA PHE A 163 6.73 -11.15 26.26
C PHE A 163 5.73 -11.08 25.11
N CYS A 164 4.46 -10.74 25.37
CA CYS A 164 3.45 -10.57 24.33
C CYS A 164 3.82 -9.39 23.44
N LEU A 165 4.29 -8.29 24.02
CA LEU A 165 4.79 -7.14 23.27
C LEU A 165 5.97 -7.54 22.39
N TYR A 166 6.95 -8.28 22.90
CA TYR A 166 8.08 -8.76 22.09
C TYR A 166 7.66 -9.66 20.93
N GLN A 167 6.67 -10.53 21.12
CA GLN A 167 6.15 -11.38 20.03
C GLN A 167 5.41 -10.53 18.98
N ILE A 168 4.56 -9.61 19.41
CA ILE A 168 3.85 -8.67 18.53
C ILE A 168 4.85 -7.80 17.75
N PHE A 169 5.84 -7.20 18.42
CA PHE A 169 6.86 -6.38 17.78
C PHE A 169 7.82 -7.18 16.90
N GLY A 170 8.23 -8.38 17.31
CA GLY A 170 9.09 -9.26 16.51
C GLY A 170 8.42 -9.65 15.19
N HIS A 171 7.12 -9.95 15.21
CA HIS A 171 6.34 -10.20 14.01
C HIS A 171 6.05 -8.94 13.19
N LEU A 172 5.73 -7.82 13.84
CA LEU A 172 5.53 -6.53 13.17
C LEU A 172 6.77 -6.05 12.42
N LEU A 173 7.96 -6.32 12.97
CA LEU A 173 9.26 -5.88 12.44
C LEU A 173 9.96 -6.93 11.57
N ALA A 174 9.33 -8.09 11.33
CA ALA A 174 9.93 -9.21 10.61
C ALA A 174 11.31 -9.66 11.15
N VAL A 175 11.57 -9.47 12.45
CA VAL A 175 12.74 -10.06 13.10
C VAL A 175 12.35 -11.46 13.52
N GLN A 176 12.79 -12.47 12.76
CA GLN A 176 12.62 -13.85 13.16
C GLN A 176 13.23 -14.04 14.57
N PRO A 177 12.50 -14.60 15.55
CA PRO A 177 13.09 -14.90 16.84
C PRO A 177 14.21 -15.91 16.65
N ILE A 178 15.40 -15.59 17.15
CA ILE A 178 16.51 -16.54 17.26
C ILE A 178 16.00 -17.70 18.13
N PRO A 179 16.05 -18.96 17.64
CA PRO A 179 15.57 -20.09 18.40
C PRO A 179 16.39 -20.23 19.68
N SER A 180 15.71 -20.10 20.83
CA SER A 180 16.27 -20.35 22.16
C SER A 180 16.38 -21.85 22.40
N HIS A 181 17.29 -22.52 21.70
CA HIS A 181 17.82 -23.81 22.12
C HIS A 181 19.34 -23.71 22.12
N HIS A 182 19.92 -24.09 23.26
CA HIS A 182 21.34 -24.06 23.65
C HIS A 182 21.79 -22.82 24.44
N LEU A 183 21.33 -22.75 25.69
CA LEU A 183 22.23 -22.37 26.78
C LEU A 183 22.66 -23.68 27.48
N PRO A 184 23.94 -24.07 27.43
CA PRO A 184 24.44 -25.10 28.33
C PRO A 184 24.52 -24.54 29.76
N ILE A 185 24.23 -25.41 30.72
CA ILE A 185 24.28 -25.21 32.17
C ILE A 185 25.71 -24.84 32.60
#